data_AF-A0A1S8DAX7-F1
#
_entry.id   AF-A0A1S8DAX7-F1
#
_cell.length_a   1.000
_cell.length_b   1.000
_cell.length_c   1.000
_cell.angle_alpha   90.00
_cell.angle_beta   90.00
_cell.angle_gamma   90.00
#
_symmetry.space_group_name_H-M   'P 1'
#
loop_
_entity.id
_entity.type
_entity.pdbx_description
1 polymer ?
#
loop_
_entity_poly.entity_id
_entity_poly.type
_entity_poly.pdbx_seq_one_letter_code
_entity_poly.pdbx_strand_id
1 'polypeptide(L)'
;MCDDQHICAIRIIDLLSGRDSVRPLYEQHEKLITAPPIDKDYCTFCYVLGAPAGYKVPGKHFMTLFLDPAGSQRTLQADCFQIRCDRTCNTQELVIWADQVITTLCGVFRDMPKLICRDPSDMLYALCETRNRTVTARAYQFETFNKEAERVLAKQKFHSAYVVISAKREDFSLTRFSQIGLALDGSLYSRGGDVTIGVNYHQHPSTRLLVLSDD
;
A
#
# COMPACT_ATOMS: atom_id res chain seq x y z
N MET A 1 14.79 19.22 -23.12
CA MET A 1 14.35 20.19 -22.08
C MET A 1 12.89 19.89 -21.80
N CYS A 2 12.41 19.37 -20.67
CA CYS A 2 12.93 19.08 -19.33
C CYS A 2 12.81 17.56 -19.13
N ASP A 3 13.90 16.87 -18.84
CA ASP A 3 13.79 15.54 -18.23
C ASP A 3 13.40 15.77 -16.77
N ASP A 4 12.10 15.90 -16.53
CA ASP A 4 11.54 15.93 -15.19
C ASP A 4 11.72 14.54 -14.57
N GLN A 5 12.94 14.29 -14.10
CA GLN A 5 13.23 13.27 -13.10
C GLN A 5 12.49 13.67 -11.84
N HIS A 6 11.17 13.45 -11.81
CA HIS A 6 10.40 13.48 -10.58
C HIS A 6 11.01 12.40 -9.69
N ILE A 7 11.83 12.85 -8.74
CA ILE A 7 12.38 12.00 -7.70
C ILE A 7 11.17 11.40 -6.99
N CYS A 8 10.92 10.12 -7.24
CA CYS A 8 9.87 9.42 -6.53
C CYS A 8 10.34 9.25 -5.10
N ALA A 9 9.72 10.00 -4.19
CA ALA A 9 10.04 10.02 -2.77
C ALA A 9 8.82 9.66 -1.94
N ILE A 10 9.07 9.08 -0.78
CA ILE A 10 8.07 8.83 0.25
C ILE A 10 8.36 9.74 1.44
N ARG A 11 7.32 10.36 1.97
CA ARG A 11 7.35 11.07 3.25
C ARG A 11 6.55 10.30 4.27
N ILE A 12 7.08 10.18 5.48
CA ILE A 12 6.40 9.53 6.61
C ILE A 12 6.40 10.53 7.77
N ILE A 13 5.20 10.95 8.15
CA ILE A 13 4.94 11.85 9.28
C ILE A 13 4.32 11.00 10.39
N ASP A 14 5.11 10.66 11.39
CA ASP A 14 4.67 9.96 12.59
C ASP A 14 4.49 10.97 13.73
N LEU A 15 3.23 11.40 13.94
CA LEU A 15 2.88 12.37 14.98
C LEU A 15 2.85 11.74 16.38
N LEU A 16 2.89 10.41 16.48
CA LEU A 16 2.94 9.69 17.76
C LEU A 16 4.35 9.74 18.36
N SER A 17 5.37 9.64 17.50
CA SER A 17 6.78 9.74 17.91
C SER A 17 7.45 11.09 17.59
N GLY A 18 6.74 12.00 16.93
CA GLY A 18 7.24 13.32 16.52
C GLY A 18 8.27 13.26 15.38
N ARG A 19 8.24 12.21 14.56
CA ARG A 19 9.20 12.00 13.47
C ARG A 19 8.62 12.40 12.13
N ASP A 20 9.43 13.09 11.33
CA ASP A 20 9.14 13.40 9.93
C ASP A 20 10.35 13.01 9.08
N SER A 21 10.15 12.06 8.17
CA SER A 21 11.23 11.50 7.36
C SER A 21 10.85 11.47 5.89
N VAL A 22 11.83 11.76 5.03
CA VAL A 22 11.70 11.65 3.58
C VAL A 22 12.75 10.66 3.08
N ARG A 23 12.35 9.73 2.22
CA ARG A 23 13.21 8.66 1.70
C ARG A 23 12.97 8.50 0.19
N PRO A 24 13.97 8.10 -0.60
CA PRO A 24 13.72 7.74 -1.99
C PRO A 24 12.83 6.49 -2.07
N LEU A 25 11.93 6.44 -3.05
CA LEU A 25 11.10 5.28 -3.33
C LEU A 25 11.94 4.16 -3.96
N TYR A 26 12.89 4.52 -4.83
CA TYR A 26 13.83 3.61 -5.49
C TYR A 26 15.22 3.75 -4.87
N GLU A 27 15.85 2.65 -4.46
CA GLU A 27 17.30 2.64 -4.25
C GLU A 27 17.95 2.71 -5.63
N GLN A 28 18.61 3.82 -5.96
CA GLN A 28 19.46 3.87 -7.15
C GLN A 28 20.59 2.85 -6.97
N HIS A 29 20.44 1.66 -7.54
CA HIS A 29 21.56 0.76 -7.77
C HIS A 29 22.59 1.50 -8.62
N GLU A 30 23.67 1.92 -7.96
CA GLU A 30 24.91 2.42 -8.54
C GLU A 30 24.75 3.34 -9.77
N LYS A 31 24.58 4.65 -9.52
CA LYS A 31 25.44 5.67 -10.12
C LYS A 31 25.07 7.08 -9.64
N LEU A 32 26.14 7.84 -9.41
CA LEU A 32 26.26 9.30 -9.38
C LEU A 32 26.04 10.00 -8.04
N ILE A 33 27.19 10.19 -7.38
CA ILE A 33 27.65 11.47 -6.84
C ILE A 33 26.90 12.61 -7.57
N THR A 34 26.09 13.40 -6.85
CA THR A 34 25.22 14.52 -7.31
C THR A 34 23.74 14.24 -7.62
N ALA A 35 23.06 13.33 -6.91
CA ALA A 35 21.60 13.44 -6.83
C ALA A 35 21.21 14.77 -6.14
N PRO A 36 20.34 15.62 -6.74
CA PRO A 36 19.87 16.82 -6.09
C PRO A 36 19.13 16.48 -4.79
N PRO A 37 19.10 17.40 -3.79
CA PRO A 37 18.40 17.15 -2.54
C PRO A 37 16.95 16.76 -2.84
N ILE A 38 16.48 15.69 -2.21
CA ILE A 38 15.08 15.26 -2.33
C ILE A 38 14.22 16.44 -1.88
N ASP A 39 13.44 16.99 -2.81
CA ASP A 39 12.51 18.06 -2.50
C ASP A 39 11.48 17.55 -1.49
N LYS A 40 11.48 18.13 -0.29
CA LYS A 40 10.51 17.79 0.76
C LYS A 40 9.10 18.28 0.42
N ASP A 41 8.99 19.20 -0.53
CA ASP A 41 7.75 19.86 -0.91
C ASP A 41 6.98 19.10 -2.01
N TYR A 42 7.59 18.08 -2.64
CA TYR A 42 6.91 17.18 -3.58
C TYR A 42 7.31 15.70 -3.37
N CYS A 43 6.44 14.92 -2.72
CA CYS A 43 6.61 13.46 -2.59
C CYS A 43 5.50 12.69 -3.32
N THR A 44 5.83 11.49 -3.81
CA THR A 44 4.85 10.58 -4.43
C THR A 44 3.82 10.11 -3.41
N PHE A 45 4.28 9.66 -2.25
CA PHE A 45 3.40 9.22 -1.16
C PHE A 45 3.74 9.96 0.12
N CYS A 46 2.72 10.45 0.82
CA CYS A 46 2.83 10.91 2.19
C CYS A 46 2.03 10.00 3.11
N TYR A 47 2.70 9.30 4.01
CA TYR A 47 2.07 8.48 5.04
C TYR A 47 2.00 9.28 6.34
N VAL A 48 0.82 9.32 6.96
CA VAL A 48 0.60 10.08 8.19
C VAL A 48 0.02 9.17 9.26
N LEU A 49 0.71 9.06 10.40
CA LEU A 49 0.29 8.24 11.53
C LEU A 49 -0.13 9.15 12.69
N GLY A 50 -1.23 8.77 13.37
CA GLY A 50 -1.66 9.45 14.59
C GLY A 50 -2.16 10.89 14.39
N ALA A 51 -2.58 11.25 13.18
CA ALA A 51 -3.07 12.60 12.92
C ALA A 51 -4.40 12.88 13.67
N PRO A 52 -4.55 14.04 14.32
CA PRO A 52 -5.85 14.43 14.86
C PRO A 52 -6.88 14.68 13.75
N ALA A 53 -8.15 14.77 14.13
CA ALA A 53 -9.22 15.18 13.22
C ALA A 53 -8.92 16.59 12.66
N GLY A 54 -9.08 16.75 11.34
CA GLY A 54 -8.82 18.03 10.66
C GLY A 54 -7.34 18.38 10.45
N TYR A 55 -6.40 17.48 10.79
CA TYR A 55 -4.98 17.70 10.49
C TYR A 55 -4.77 17.96 8.99
N LYS A 56 -4.07 19.05 8.68
CA LYS A 56 -3.68 19.41 7.32
C LYS A 56 -2.21 19.05 7.12
N VAL A 57 -1.95 18.17 6.16
CA VAL A 57 -0.59 17.75 5.83
C VAL A 57 0.12 18.89 5.11
N PRO A 58 1.31 19.33 5.58
CA PRO A 58 2.08 20.38 4.90
C PRO A 58 2.80 19.83 3.67
N GLY A 59 2.97 20.64 2.62
CA GLY A 59 3.64 20.25 1.37
C GLY A 59 2.68 19.76 0.29
N LYS A 60 3.19 19.47 -0.91
CA LYS A 60 2.42 18.88 -2.01
C LYS A 60 2.77 17.40 -2.14
N HIS A 61 1.76 16.57 -2.31
CA HIS A 61 1.94 15.13 -2.47
C HIS A 61 1.00 14.63 -3.56
N PHE A 62 1.45 13.62 -4.32
CA PHE A 62 0.56 12.96 -5.27
C PHE A 62 -0.56 12.21 -4.55
N MET A 63 -0.25 11.58 -3.42
CA MET A 63 -1.24 10.94 -2.56
C MET A 63 -0.84 11.03 -1.09
N THR A 64 -1.84 11.27 -0.23
CA THR A 64 -1.70 11.23 1.22
C THR A 64 -2.48 10.04 1.79
N LEU A 65 -1.82 9.21 2.60
CA LEU A 65 -2.38 8.02 3.22
C LEU A 65 -2.35 8.17 4.75
N PHE A 66 -3.52 8.35 5.34
CA PHE A 66 -3.68 8.34 6.79
C PHE A 66 -3.76 6.91 7.30
N LEU A 67 -2.85 6.53 8.19
CA LEU A 67 -2.77 5.22 8.81
C LEU A 67 -3.39 5.29 10.21
N ASP A 68 -4.60 4.75 10.34
CA ASP A 68 -5.46 4.92 11.50
C ASP A 68 -5.82 3.60 12.20
N PRO A 69 -6.12 3.65 13.51
CA PRO A 69 -6.69 2.51 14.21
C PRO A 69 -8.10 2.17 13.69
N ALA A 70 -8.57 0.97 14.03
CA ALA A 70 -9.93 0.55 13.71
C ALA A 70 -10.97 1.55 14.22
N GLY A 71 -11.98 1.85 13.39
CA GLY A 71 -13.12 2.71 13.74
C GLY A 71 -12.88 4.21 13.63
N SER A 72 -11.66 4.68 13.35
CA SER A 72 -11.42 6.10 13.06
C SER A 72 -12.19 6.57 11.83
N GLN A 73 -12.64 7.81 11.85
CA GLN A 73 -13.31 8.46 10.72
C GLN A 73 -12.64 9.79 10.41
N ARG A 74 -12.54 10.11 9.12
CA ARG A 74 -11.97 11.37 8.63
C ARG A 74 -12.84 11.95 7.52
N THR A 75 -12.88 13.29 7.46
CA THR A 75 -13.25 13.99 6.23
C THR A 75 -11.98 14.11 5.38
N LEU A 76 -11.98 13.52 4.19
CA LEU A 76 -10.82 13.43 3.32
C LEU A 76 -10.95 14.36 2.11
N GLN A 77 -9.84 14.97 1.71
CA GLN A 77 -9.72 15.73 0.46
C GLN A 77 -9.53 14.79 -0.74
N ALA A 78 -9.52 15.33 -1.97
CA ALA A 78 -9.51 14.55 -3.21
C ALA A 78 -8.27 13.65 -3.41
N ASP A 79 -7.15 13.94 -2.75
CA ASP A 79 -5.90 13.15 -2.87
C ASP A 79 -5.51 12.49 -1.53
N CYS A 80 -6.45 12.45 -0.59
CA CYS A 80 -6.27 11.86 0.73
C CYS A 80 -7.11 10.59 0.85
N PHE A 81 -6.49 9.54 1.39
CA PHE A 81 -7.15 8.28 1.69
C PHE A 81 -6.88 7.90 3.13
N GLN A 82 -7.81 7.15 3.70
CA GLN A 82 -7.67 6.59 5.04
C GLN A 82 -7.53 5.07 4.94
N ILE A 83 -6.44 4.55 5.47
CA ILE A 83 -6.20 3.13 5.64
C ILE A 83 -6.39 2.80 7.12
N ARG A 84 -7.41 2.00 7.42
CA ARG A 84 -7.73 1.58 8.79
C ARG A 84 -7.15 0.21 9.08
N CYS A 85 -6.65 0.03 10.29
CA CYS A 85 -6.37 -1.30 10.81
C CYS A 85 -7.67 -2.13 10.88
N ASP A 86 -7.57 -3.42 10.56
CA ASP A 86 -8.69 -4.37 10.65
C ASP A 86 -9.06 -4.73 12.09
N ARG A 87 -8.15 -4.48 13.03
CA ARG A 87 -8.32 -4.73 14.46
C ARG A 87 -8.06 -3.49 15.29
N THR A 88 -8.60 -3.47 16.50
CA THR A 88 -8.22 -2.49 17.52
C THR A 88 -6.75 -2.68 17.88
N CYS A 89 -6.01 -1.59 17.91
CA CYS A 89 -4.59 -1.57 18.24
C CYS A 89 -4.28 -0.38 19.15
N ASN A 90 -3.36 -0.56 20.10
CA ASN A 90 -2.80 0.56 20.85
C ASN A 90 -1.78 1.36 20.00
N THR A 91 -1.24 2.45 20.54
CA THR A 91 -0.28 3.33 19.83
C THR A 91 0.95 2.59 19.31
N GLN A 92 1.55 1.71 20.10
CA GLN A 92 2.76 0.98 19.71
C GLN A 92 2.44 -0.05 18.62
N GLU A 93 1.33 -0.76 18.76
CA GLU A 93 0.85 -1.70 17.76
C GLU A 93 0.52 -1.00 16.44
N LEU A 94 -0.05 0.20 16.49
CA LEU A 94 -0.35 1.00 15.30
C LEU A 94 0.92 1.38 14.55
N VAL A 95 2.00 1.78 15.24
CA VAL A 95 3.29 2.10 14.62
C VAL A 95 3.88 0.88 13.91
N ILE A 96 3.85 -0.30 14.56
CA ILE A 96 4.37 -1.54 13.98
C ILE A 96 3.54 -1.95 12.75
N TRP A 97 2.22 -1.91 12.86
CA TRP A 97 1.32 -2.21 11.74
C TRP A 97 1.51 -1.23 10.59
N ALA A 98 1.61 0.06 10.88
CA ALA A 98 1.82 1.10 9.88
C ALA A 98 3.13 0.90 9.12
N ASP A 99 4.22 0.58 9.83
CA ASP A 99 5.51 0.27 9.19
C ASP A 99 5.42 -0.95 8.26
N GLN A 100 4.66 -1.98 8.65
CA GLN A 100 4.41 -3.15 7.80
C GLN A 100 3.60 -2.79 6.54
N VAL A 101 2.54 -1.99 6.68
CA VAL A 101 1.73 -1.50 5.55
C VAL A 101 2.58 -0.65 4.61
N ILE A 102 3.30 0.34 5.13
CA ILE A 102 4.16 1.24 4.35
C ILE A 102 5.21 0.43 3.59
N THR A 103 5.91 -0.47 4.28
CA THR A 103 6.95 -1.31 3.68
C THR A 103 6.38 -2.18 2.56
N THR A 104 5.22 -2.77 2.77
CA THR A 104 4.56 -3.64 1.79
C THR A 104 4.15 -2.86 0.53
N LEU A 105 3.48 -1.71 0.71
CA LEU A 105 3.05 -0.86 -0.41
C LEU A 105 4.24 -0.29 -1.18
N CYS A 106 5.27 0.19 -0.47
CA CYS A 106 6.48 0.72 -1.10
C CYS A 106 7.28 -0.37 -1.84
N GLY A 107 7.25 -1.61 -1.35
CA GLY A 107 7.93 -2.75 -1.97
C GLY A 107 7.48 -3.01 -3.41
N VAL A 108 6.18 -2.81 -3.72
CA VAL A 108 5.63 -2.99 -5.08
C VAL A 108 6.37 -2.14 -6.10
N PHE A 109 6.76 -0.93 -5.69
CA PHE A 109 7.43 0.01 -6.58
C PHE A 109 8.94 -0.23 -6.64
N ARG A 110 9.54 -0.91 -5.66
CA ARG A 110 11.00 -1.12 -5.57
C ARG A 110 11.49 -2.31 -6.38
N ASP A 111 10.74 -3.41 -6.37
CA ASP A 111 11.21 -4.68 -6.89
C ASP A 111 11.05 -4.79 -8.42
N MET A 112 12.15 -5.10 -9.11
CA MET A 112 12.21 -5.29 -10.58
C MET A 112 12.59 -6.75 -10.91
N PRO A 113 12.00 -7.37 -11.96
CA PRO A 113 11.14 -6.78 -12.99
C PRO A 113 9.65 -6.79 -12.61
N LYS A 114 9.01 -5.63 -12.79
CA LYS A 114 7.56 -5.41 -12.61
C LYS A 114 6.75 -6.34 -13.51
N LEU A 115 6.09 -7.34 -12.93
CA LEU A 115 5.12 -8.15 -13.67
C LEU A 115 3.78 -7.40 -13.81
N ILE A 116 3.26 -6.82 -12.72
CA ILE A 116 1.89 -6.25 -12.62
C ILE A 116 1.90 -5.08 -11.61
N CYS A 117 1.08 -4.05 -11.87
CA CYS A 117 1.05 -2.75 -11.17
C CYS A 117 2.37 -1.97 -11.30
N ARG A 118 2.42 -1.04 -12.27
CA ARG A 118 3.67 -0.46 -12.75
C ARG A 118 3.97 0.89 -12.13
N ASP A 119 2.95 1.61 -11.68
CA ASP A 119 3.08 2.98 -11.22
C ASP A 119 2.13 3.34 -10.07
N PRO A 120 2.42 4.42 -9.32
CA PRO A 120 1.56 4.94 -8.24
C PRO A 120 0.10 5.23 -8.61
N SER A 121 -0.18 5.48 -9.90
CA SER A 121 -1.52 5.82 -10.39
C SER A 121 -2.44 4.60 -10.37
N ASP A 122 -1.90 3.39 -10.53
CA ASP A 122 -2.66 2.15 -10.37
C ASP A 122 -3.26 2.05 -8.96
N MET A 123 -2.46 2.38 -7.93
CA MET A 123 -2.93 2.41 -6.55
C MET A 123 -3.94 3.54 -6.32
N LEU A 124 -3.70 4.72 -6.92
CA LEU A 124 -4.66 5.83 -6.86
C LEU A 124 -6.01 5.45 -7.45
N TYR A 125 -5.99 4.82 -8.62
CA TYR A 125 -7.20 4.36 -9.30
C TYR A 125 -7.97 3.38 -8.42
N ALA A 126 -7.30 2.34 -7.90
CA ALA A 126 -7.94 1.35 -7.02
C ALA A 126 -8.55 1.98 -5.76
N LEU A 127 -7.86 2.95 -5.14
CA LEU A 127 -8.36 3.61 -3.94
C LEU A 127 -9.47 4.64 -4.23
N CYS A 128 -9.47 5.27 -5.42
CA CYS A 128 -10.54 6.18 -5.84
C CYS A 128 -11.89 5.48 -6.01
N GLU A 129 -11.89 4.18 -6.37
CA GLU A 129 -13.09 3.35 -6.48
C GLU A 129 -13.65 2.91 -5.12
N THR A 130 -12.99 3.28 -4.01
CA THR A 130 -13.44 2.90 -2.65
C THR A 130 -14.41 3.94 -2.11
N ARG A 131 -15.44 3.46 -1.38
CA ARG A 131 -16.41 4.35 -0.74
C ARG A 131 -15.73 5.28 0.26
N ASN A 132 -16.01 6.57 0.14
CA ASN A 132 -15.50 7.62 1.04
C ASN A 132 -13.96 7.70 1.14
N ARG A 133 -13.21 7.10 0.21
CA ARG A 133 -11.73 7.08 0.22
C ARG A 133 -11.15 6.40 1.47
N THR A 134 -11.91 5.50 2.06
CA THR A 134 -11.53 4.75 3.26
C THR A 134 -11.46 3.26 2.92
N VAL A 135 -10.35 2.64 3.27
CA VAL A 135 -10.12 1.20 3.13
C VAL A 135 -9.75 0.57 4.45
N THR A 136 -10.08 -0.70 4.60
CA THR A 136 -9.62 -1.55 5.70
C THR A 136 -8.43 -2.37 5.20
N ALA A 137 -7.30 -2.33 5.92
CA ALA A 137 -6.12 -3.12 5.58
C ALA A 137 -6.13 -4.44 6.34
N ARG A 138 -6.17 -5.55 5.59
CA ARG A 138 -6.13 -6.91 6.12
C ARG A 138 -4.84 -7.57 5.67
N ALA A 139 -4.05 -8.03 6.64
CA ALA A 139 -2.81 -8.75 6.39
C ALA A 139 -3.01 -10.24 6.64
N TYR A 140 -2.65 -11.05 5.65
CA TYR A 140 -2.68 -12.51 5.74
C TYR A 140 -1.29 -13.07 5.53
N GLN A 141 -1.02 -14.19 6.20
CA GLN A 141 0.22 -14.93 6.08
C GLN A 141 -0.12 -16.39 5.76
N PHE A 142 0.53 -16.92 4.74
CA PHE A 142 0.32 -18.27 4.25
C PHE A 142 1.67 -19.00 4.20
N GLU A 143 1.70 -20.24 4.71
CA GLU A 143 2.86 -21.12 4.52
C GLU A 143 2.95 -21.56 3.05
N THR A 144 1.79 -21.84 2.43
CA THR A 144 1.67 -22.05 0.98
C THR A 144 0.44 -21.30 0.49
N PHE A 145 0.56 -20.57 -0.63
CA PHE A 145 -0.53 -19.75 -1.18
C PHE A 145 -1.69 -20.57 -1.81
N ASN A 146 -1.76 -21.87 -1.53
CA ASN A 146 -2.70 -22.79 -2.16
C ASN A 146 -4.13 -22.58 -1.60
N LYS A 147 -4.90 -23.67 -1.44
CA LYS A 147 -6.28 -23.70 -0.92
C LYS A 147 -6.56 -22.85 0.33
N GLU A 148 -5.54 -22.55 1.13
CA GLU A 148 -5.68 -21.68 2.31
C GLU A 148 -6.03 -20.23 1.94
N ALA A 149 -5.32 -19.65 0.97
CA ALA A 149 -5.58 -18.29 0.51
C ALA A 149 -6.97 -18.19 -0.14
N GLU A 150 -7.31 -19.14 -1.01
CA GLU A 150 -8.65 -19.26 -1.61
C GLU A 150 -9.74 -19.31 -0.53
N ARG A 151 -9.56 -20.14 0.51
CA ARG A 151 -10.54 -20.28 1.60
C ARG A 151 -10.69 -19.00 2.41
N VAL A 152 -9.62 -18.27 2.65
CA VAL A 152 -9.65 -17.02 3.43
C VAL A 152 -10.29 -15.90 2.59
N LEU A 153 -9.89 -15.75 1.33
CA LEU A 153 -10.42 -14.75 0.42
C LEU A 153 -11.88 -15.01 0.05
N ALA A 154 -12.30 -16.27 -0.12
CA ALA A 154 -13.69 -16.61 -0.42
C ALA A 154 -14.69 -16.17 0.67
N LYS A 155 -14.20 -15.91 1.90
CA LYS A 155 -15.01 -15.39 3.01
C LYS A 155 -15.07 -13.87 3.04
N GLN A 156 -14.26 -13.20 2.23
CA GLN A 156 -14.25 -11.75 2.10
C GLN A 156 -15.13 -11.35 0.91
N LYS A 157 -15.81 -10.21 1.05
CA LYS A 157 -16.52 -9.56 -0.03
C LYS A 157 -16.20 -8.08 -0.03
N PHE A 158 -15.80 -7.57 -1.20
CA PHE A 158 -15.47 -6.17 -1.41
C PHE A 158 -15.92 -5.71 -2.80
N HIS A 159 -16.10 -4.40 -2.98
CA HIS A 159 -16.43 -3.83 -4.28
C HIS A 159 -15.15 -3.51 -5.06
N SER A 160 -14.17 -2.90 -4.40
CA SER A 160 -12.85 -2.65 -4.96
C SER A 160 -11.75 -3.05 -3.98
N ALA A 161 -10.61 -3.48 -4.51
CA ALA A 161 -9.45 -3.79 -3.69
C ALA A 161 -8.12 -3.46 -4.38
N TYR A 162 -7.19 -2.93 -3.58
CA TYR A 162 -5.77 -2.93 -3.92
C TYR A 162 -5.07 -4.02 -3.10
N VAL A 163 -4.41 -4.95 -3.77
CA VAL A 163 -3.84 -6.14 -3.16
C VAL A 163 -2.35 -6.19 -3.42
N VAL A 164 -1.56 -6.47 -2.38
CA VAL A 164 -0.12 -6.70 -2.52
C VAL A 164 0.22 -8.11 -2.11
N ILE A 165 0.84 -8.86 -3.03
CA ILE A 165 1.41 -10.18 -2.76
C ILE A 165 2.89 -10.01 -2.48
N SER A 166 3.32 -10.44 -1.30
CA SER A 166 4.73 -10.47 -0.90
C SER A 166 5.20 -11.92 -0.81
N ALA A 167 6.15 -12.30 -1.66
CA ALA A 167 6.64 -13.67 -1.73
C ALA A 167 8.17 -13.71 -1.88
N LYS A 168 8.79 -14.89 -1.70
CA LYS A 168 10.15 -15.08 -2.20
C LYS A 168 10.12 -15.06 -3.72
N ARG A 169 11.19 -14.54 -4.32
CA ARG A 169 11.31 -14.46 -5.78
C ARG A 169 11.20 -15.83 -6.46
N GLU A 170 11.80 -16.86 -5.86
CA GLU A 170 11.75 -18.25 -6.33
C GLU A 170 10.38 -18.91 -6.14
N ASP A 171 9.58 -18.42 -5.20
CA ASP A 171 8.22 -18.90 -4.96
C ASP A 171 7.19 -18.29 -5.92
N PHE A 172 7.57 -17.25 -6.66
CA PHE A 172 6.66 -16.60 -7.59
C PHE A 172 6.56 -17.37 -8.91
N SER A 173 5.34 -17.75 -9.29
CA SER A 173 5.05 -18.32 -10.61
C SER A 173 3.76 -17.75 -11.17
N LEU A 174 3.65 -17.69 -12.51
CA LEU A 174 2.42 -17.23 -13.18
C LEU A 174 1.20 -18.07 -12.81
N THR A 175 1.39 -19.38 -12.58
CA THR A 175 0.32 -20.28 -12.13
C THR A 175 -0.20 -19.89 -10.76
N ARG A 176 0.72 -19.70 -9.78
CA ARG A 176 0.35 -19.25 -8.44
C ARG A 176 -0.35 -17.91 -8.52
N PHE A 177 0.23 -16.94 -9.23
CA PHE A 177 -0.36 -15.61 -9.44
C PHE A 177 -1.80 -15.69 -9.99
N SER A 178 -2.04 -16.51 -11.00
CA SER A 178 -3.36 -16.68 -11.61
C SER A 178 -4.39 -17.24 -10.62
N GLN A 179 -3.98 -18.16 -9.74
CA GLN A 179 -4.87 -18.68 -8.68
C GLN A 179 -5.25 -17.58 -7.68
N ILE A 180 -4.32 -16.68 -7.35
CA ILE A 180 -4.60 -15.51 -6.50
C ILE A 180 -5.61 -14.60 -7.16
N GLY A 181 -5.39 -14.29 -8.44
CA GLY A 181 -6.32 -13.48 -9.24
C GLY A 181 -7.72 -14.06 -9.24
N LEU A 182 -7.86 -15.35 -9.54
CA LEU A 182 -9.15 -16.04 -9.53
C LEU A 182 -9.83 -16.04 -8.14
N ALA A 183 -9.05 -16.22 -7.07
CA ALA A 183 -9.58 -16.16 -5.71
C ALA A 183 -10.11 -14.77 -5.36
N LEU A 184 -9.36 -13.73 -5.74
CA LEU A 184 -9.73 -12.33 -5.52
C LEU A 184 -10.95 -11.92 -6.36
N ASP A 185 -11.02 -12.35 -7.62
CA ASP A 185 -12.18 -12.14 -8.49
C ASP A 185 -13.44 -12.78 -7.88
N GLY A 186 -13.29 -13.96 -7.27
CA GLY A 186 -14.36 -14.64 -6.53
C GLY A 186 -14.85 -13.87 -5.29
N SER A 187 -14.05 -12.95 -4.76
CA SER A 187 -14.37 -12.09 -3.61
C SER A 187 -15.07 -10.79 -4.00
N LEU A 188 -15.28 -10.50 -5.28
CA LEU A 188 -16.02 -9.30 -5.70
C LEU A 188 -17.54 -9.46 -5.50
N TYR A 189 -18.23 -8.38 -5.13
CA TYR A 189 -19.69 -8.38 -4.91
C TYR A 189 -20.52 -8.58 -6.18
N SER A 190 -20.07 -8.12 -7.36
CA SER A 190 -20.77 -8.28 -8.64
C SER A 190 -19.95 -7.76 -9.84
N ARG A 191 -20.49 -7.89 -11.06
CA ARG A 191 -19.93 -7.31 -12.30
C ARG A 191 -19.74 -5.80 -12.12
N GLY A 192 -18.49 -5.35 -12.13
CA GLY A 192 -18.11 -3.94 -12.01
C GLY A 192 -17.22 -3.60 -10.83
N GLY A 193 -16.93 -4.56 -9.95
CA GLY A 193 -15.82 -4.41 -9.00
C GLY A 193 -14.46 -4.57 -9.68
N ASP A 194 -13.43 -3.95 -9.12
CA ASP A 194 -12.07 -3.99 -9.66
C ASP A 194 -11.05 -4.40 -8.60
N VAL A 195 -10.05 -5.20 -9.01
CA VAL A 195 -8.94 -5.64 -8.17
C VAL A 195 -7.64 -5.29 -8.86
N THR A 196 -6.89 -4.39 -8.24
CA THR A 196 -5.53 -4.08 -8.65
C THR A 196 -4.54 -4.88 -7.81
N ILE A 197 -3.63 -5.59 -8.46
CA ILE A 197 -2.67 -6.47 -7.78
C ILE A 197 -1.24 -5.99 -8.00
N GLY A 198 -0.57 -5.60 -6.91
CA GLY A 198 0.88 -5.40 -6.85
C GLY A 198 1.61 -6.64 -6.34
N VAL A 199 2.88 -6.77 -6.69
CA VAL A 199 3.76 -7.83 -6.20
C VAL A 199 5.05 -7.22 -5.70
N ASN A 200 5.53 -7.69 -4.56
CA ASN A 200 6.87 -7.40 -4.06
C ASN A 200 7.57 -8.69 -3.61
N TYR A 201 8.88 -8.61 -3.40
CA TYR A 201 9.70 -9.73 -2.98
C TYR A 201 10.30 -9.53 -1.59
N HIS A 202 10.40 -10.63 -0.83
CA HIS A 202 11.08 -10.63 0.46
C HIS A 202 11.83 -11.95 0.70
N GLN A 203 12.70 -11.95 1.71
CA GLN A 203 13.45 -13.16 2.12
C GLN A 203 12.69 -14.04 3.13
N HIS A 204 11.55 -13.57 3.65
CA HIS A 204 10.76 -14.31 4.63
C HIS A 204 10.20 -15.62 4.03
N PRO A 205 10.13 -16.74 4.79
CA PRO A 205 9.65 -18.02 4.28
C PRO A 205 8.17 -18.06 3.90
N SER A 206 7.30 -17.37 4.64
CA SER A 206 5.86 -17.32 4.35
C SER A 206 5.52 -16.29 3.29
N THR A 207 4.59 -16.61 2.40
CA THR A 207 3.96 -15.62 1.52
C THR A 207 2.98 -14.76 2.32
N ARG A 208 2.96 -13.46 2.07
CA ARG A 208 2.07 -12.51 2.74
C ARG A 208 1.16 -11.83 1.71
N LEU A 209 -0.04 -11.51 2.14
CA LEU A 209 -1.01 -10.80 1.34
C LEU A 209 -1.52 -9.61 2.14
N LEU A 210 -1.39 -8.41 1.58
CA LEU A 210 -2.04 -7.21 2.10
C LEU A 210 -3.23 -6.90 1.19
N VAL A 211 -4.43 -6.84 1.75
CA VAL A 211 -5.65 -6.45 1.04
C VAL A 211 -6.13 -5.12 1.61
N LEU A 212 -6.17 -4.09 0.77
CA LEU A 212 -6.82 -2.82 1.04
C LEU A 212 -8.17 -2.84 0.31
N SER A 213 -9.27 -2.92 1.04
CA SER A 213 -10.60 -3.00 0.42
C SER A 213 -11.61 -2.10 1.12
N ASP A 214 -12.67 -1.73 0.39
CA ASP A 214 -13.86 -1.19 1.03
C ASP A 214 -14.65 -2.31 1.74
N ASP A 215 -15.39 -1.93 2.79
CA ASP A 215 -16.31 -2.82 3.52
C ASP A 215 -17.74 -2.67 3.00
#